data_AF-A0A165FKK8-F1
#
_entry.id   AF-A0A165FKK8-F1
#
_cell.length_a   1.000
_cell.length_b   1.000
_cell.length_c   1.000
_cell.angle_alpha   90.00
_cell.angle_beta   90.00
_cell.angle_gamma   90.00
#
_symmetry.space_group_name_H-M   'P 1'
#
loop_
_entity.id
_entity.type
_entity.pdbx_description
1 polymer ?
#
loop_
_entity_poly.entity_id
_entity_poly.type
_entity_poly.pdbx_seq_one_letter_code
_entity_poly.pdbx_strand_id
1 'polypeptide(L)'
;MSVPIYYLFGKYVDPLFGVFTGAVAYYLWENHPRTAPPQGSHLADLIKWRFTKPEDRPKHPDWDRIKADLQQMEKELAGPGGQTKQW
;
A
#
# COMPACT_ATOMS: atom_id res chain seq x y z
N MET A 1 32.60 33.49 -22.08
CA MET A 1 31.34 34.07 -21.58
C MET A 1 30.95 33.32 -20.32
N SER A 2 31.01 33.97 -19.16
CA SER A 2 30.55 33.37 -17.90
C SER A 2 29.02 33.48 -17.86
N VAL A 3 28.31 32.35 -17.85
CA VAL A 3 26.85 32.33 -17.68
C VAL A 3 26.53 32.55 -16.19
N PRO A 4 25.74 33.56 -15.83
CA PRO A 4 25.46 33.90 -14.44
C PRO A 4 24.62 32.81 -13.75
N ILE A 5 25.00 32.47 -12.52
CA ILE A 5 24.38 31.42 -11.68
C ILE A 5 22.86 31.62 -11.52
N TYR A 6 22.38 32.87 -11.55
CA TYR A 6 20.95 33.22 -11.51
C TYR A 6 20.13 32.60 -12.65
N TYR A 7 20.73 32.40 -13.82
CA TYR A 7 20.07 31.83 -15.00
C TYR A 7 19.77 30.32 -14.84
N LEU A 8 20.61 29.62 -14.06
CA LEU A 8 20.41 28.21 -13.74
C LEU A 8 19.32 28.04 -12.68
N PHE A 9 19.26 28.94 -11.69
CA PHE A 9 18.23 28.89 -10.65
C PHE A 9 16.81 29.05 -11.21
N GLY A 10 16.55 30.02 -12.09
CA GLY A 10 15.22 30.22 -12.67
C GLY A 10 14.68 28.99 -13.42
N LYS A 11 15.56 28.23 -14.09
CA LYS A 11 15.17 27.04 -14.86
C LYS A 11 14.69 25.87 -14.00
N TYR A 12 15.20 25.74 -12.78
CA TYR A 12 14.88 24.62 -11.89
C TYR A 12 13.92 24.99 -10.77
N VAL A 13 13.98 26.23 -10.30
CA VAL A 13 13.13 26.72 -9.20
C VAL A 13 11.67 26.82 -9.65
N ASP A 14 11.37 27.38 -10.82
CA ASP A 14 9.98 27.54 -11.28
C ASP A 14 9.22 26.21 -11.41
N PRO A 15 9.77 25.15 -12.04
CA PRO A 15 9.11 23.84 -12.07
C PRO A 15 8.99 23.19 -10.69
N LEU A 16 10.02 23.33 -9.84
CA LEU A 16 10.02 22.76 -8.49
C LEU A 16 8.91 23.41 -7.64
N PHE A 17 8.78 24.74 -7.73
CA PHE A 17 7.71 25.48 -7.08
C PHE A 17 6.35 25.15 -7.67
N GLY A 18 6.21 24.95 -8.98
CA GLY A 18 4.96 24.52 -9.60
C GLY A 18 4.47 23.16 -9.08
N VAL A 19 5.37 22.17 -9.04
CA VAL A 19 5.06 20.83 -8.52
C VAL A 19 4.78 20.87 -7.01
N PHE A 20 5.59 21.61 -6.25
CA PHE A 20 5.41 21.78 -4.81
C PHE A 20 4.06 22.45 -4.50
N THR A 21 3.72 23.51 -5.22
CA THR A 21 2.45 24.24 -5.07
C THR A 21 1.27 23.33 -5.39
N GLY A 22 1.36 22.52 -6.47
CA GLY A 22 0.34 21.52 -6.79
C GLY A 22 0.17 20.46 -5.70
N ALA A 23 1.26 19.95 -5.14
CA ALA A 23 1.23 18.97 -4.04
C ALA A 23 0.62 19.56 -2.76
N VAL A 24 0.97 20.80 -2.41
CA VAL A 24 0.42 21.52 -1.24
C VAL A 24 -1.08 21.79 -1.42
N ALA A 25 -1.50 22.24 -2.60
CA ALA A 25 -2.91 22.46 -2.91
C ALA A 25 -3.72 21.16 -2.77
N TYR A 26 -3.18 20.04 -3.27
CA TYR A 26 -3.79 18.72 -3.12
C TYR A 26 -3.87 18.30 -1.64
N TYR A 27 -2.81 18.50 -0.85
CA TYR A 27 -2.81 18.21 0.58
C TYR A 27 -3.88 19.00 1.34
N LEU A 28 -4.11 20.26 0.98
CA LEU A 28 -5.11 21.11 1.63
C LEU A 28 -6.56 20.71 1.25
N TRP A 29 -6.75 20.26 0.00
CA TRP A 29 -8.03 19.72 -0.48
C TRP A 29 -8.41 18.40 0.21
N GLU A 30 -7.41 17.55 0.44
CA GLU A 30 -7.54 16.24 1.10
C GLU A 30 -7.96 16.36 2.57
N ASN A 31 -7.38 17.32 3.30
CA ASN A 31 -7.66 17.55 4.72
C ASN A 31 -8.96 18.35 4.97
N HIS A 32 -9.65 18.80 3.92
CA HIS A 32 -10.90 19.54 4.09
C HIS A 32 -12.05 18.59 4.45
N PRO A 33 -12.78 18.84 5.55
CA PRO A 33 -13.82 17.94 6.07
C PRO A 33 -15.05 17.80 5.14
N ARG A 34 -15.12 18.59 4.07
CA ARG A 34 -16.20 18.58 3.07
C ARG A 34 -15.85 17.86 1.76
N THR A 35 -14.57 17.59 1.54
CA THR A 35 -14.03 16.99 0.31
C THR A 35 -13.22 15.73 0.58
N ALA A 36 -13.01 15.37 1.85
CA ALA A 36 -12.35 14.15 2.30
C ALA A 36 -12.92 12.94 1.54
N PRO A 37 -12.16 12.39 0.57
CA PRO A 37 -12.49 11.15 -0.10
C PRO A 37 -12.59 10.01 0.94
N PRO A 38 -13.34 8.95 0.63
CA PRO A 38 -13.39 7.77 1.48
C PRO A 38 -11.99 7.25 1.80
N GLN A 39 -11.74 6.90 3.07
CA GLN A 39 -10.46 6.39 3.56
C GLN A 39 -9.99 5.22 2.67
N GLY A 40 -8.84 5.38 2.00
CA GLY A 40 -8.30 4.42 1.02
C GLY A 40 -8.29 4.90 -0.44
N SER A 41 -8.82 6.10 -0.72
CA SER A 41 -8.82 6.70 -2.07
C SER A 41 -7.74 7.77 -2.23
N HIS A 42 -6.81 7.88 -1.28
CA HIS A 42 -5.81 8.94 -1.27
C HIS A 42 -4.69 8.66 -2.27
N LEU A 43 -4.20 9.72 -2.93
CA LEU A 43 -3.00 9.62 -3.76
C LEU A 43 -1.81 9.08 -2.96
N ALA A 44 -1.73 9.38 -1.66
CA ALA A 44 -0.72 8.84 -0.75
C ALA A 44 -0.78 7.30 -0.66
N ASP A 45 -1.97 6.70 -0.65
CA ASP A 45 -2.13 5.25 -0.63
C ASP A 45 -1.69 4.62 -1.96
N LEU A 46 -1.96 5.29 -3.10
CA LEU A 46 -1.45 4.86 -4.40
C LEU A 46 0.08 4.99 -4.51
N ILE A 47 0.65 6.08 -4.01
CA ILE A 47 2.11 6.29 -3.96
C ILE A 47 2.74 5.22 -3.07
N LYS A 48 2.17 4.97 -1.89
CA LYS A 48 2.60 3.89 -0.99
C LYS A 48 2.54 2.55 -1.70
N TRP A 49 1.46 2.22 -2.39
CA TRP A 49 1.34 0.99 -3.19
C TRP A 49 2.38 0.91 -4.34
N ARG A 50 2.65 2.04 -4.99
CA ARG A 50 3.62 2.10 -6.09
C ARG A 50 5.04 1.85 -5.61
N PHE A 51 5.38 2.30 -4.40
CA PHE A 51 6.71 2.16 -3.81
C PHE A 51 6.83 1.01 -2.81
N THR A 52 5.74 0.32 -2.45
CA THR A 52 5.83 -0.91 -1.65
C THR A 52 6.66 -1.94 -2.39
N LYS A 53 7.73 -2.41 -1.72
CA LYS A 53 8.64 -3.39 -2.29
C LYS A 53 7.89 -4.70 -2.53
N PRO A 54 8.22 -5.45 -3.59
CA PRO A 54 7.65 -6.78 -3.84
C PRO A 54 7.82 -7.74 -2.66
N GLU A 55 8.81 -7.52 -1.79
CA GLU A 55 9.12 -8.32 -0.60
C GLU A 55 8.13 -8.15 0.55
N ASP A 56 7.46 -6.99 0.65
CA ASP A 56 6.41 -6.73 1.63
C ASP A 56 5.04 -7.26 1.19
N ARG A 57 4.92 -7.74 -0.07
CA ARG A 57 3.72 -8.47 -0.47
C ARG A 57 3.72 -9.78 0.30
N PRO A 58 2.59 -10.17 0.94
CA PRO A 58 2.51 -11.44 1.64
C PRO A 58 2.97 -12.53 0.69
N LYS A 59 4.15 -13.11 1.00
CA LYS A 59 4.67 -14.24 0.25
C LYS A 59 3.55 -15.27 0.27
N HIS A 60 3.20 -15.70 -0.93
CA HIS A 60 2.12 -16.60 -1.27
C HIS A 60 1.76 -17.57 -0.12
N PRO A 61 0.46 -17.80 0.17
CA PRO A 61 0.06 -18.70 1.22
C PRO A 61 0.81 -20.03 1.10
N ASP A 62 1.37 -20.49 2.22
CA ASP A 62 2.11 -21.74 2.31
C ASP A 62 1.12 -22.90 2.14
N TRP A 63 0.88 -23.26 0.88
CA TRP A 63 -0.04 -24.32 0.51
C TRP A 63 0.39 -25.69 1.04
N ASP A 64 1.67 -25.86 1.38
CA ASP A 64 2.17 -27.12 1.91
C ASP A 64 1.71 -27.30 3.36
N ARG A 65 1.73 -26.23 4.17
CA ARG A 65 1.09 -26.23 5.50
C ARG A 65 -0.41 -26.46 5.42
N ILE A 66 -1.10 -25.74 4.53
CA ILE A 66 -2.56 -25.86 4.37
C ILE A 66 -2.95 -27.30 3.99
N LYS A 67 -2.19 -27.94 3.09
CA LYS A 67 -2.44 -29.34 2.72
C LYS A 67 -2.17 -30.30 3.87
N ALA A 68 -1.13 -30.08 4.66
CA ALA A 68 -0.83 -30.91 5.82
C ALA A 68 -1.96 -30.84 6.87
N ASP A 69 -2.46 -29.63 7.15
CA ASP A 69 -3.59 -29.42 8.05
C ASP A 69 -4.86 -30.09 7.52
N LEU A 70 -5.16 -29.96 6.22
CA LEU A 70 -6.31 -30.61 5.59
C LEU A 70 -6.24 -32.14 5.67
N GLN A 71 -5.05 -32.72 5.43
CA GLN A 71 -4.84 -34.17 5.56
C GLN A 71 -4.98 -34.64 7.00
N GLN A 72 -4.60 -33.81 7.98
CA GLN A 72 -4.77 -34.12 9.38
C GLN A 72 -6.26 -34.12 9.76
N MET A 73 -7.02 -33.12 9.31
CA MET A 73 -8.47 -33.07 9.52
C MET A 73 -9.17 -34.26 8.86
N GLU A 74 -8.77 -34.65 7.66
CA GLU A 74 -9.32 -35.83 6.98
C GLU A 74 -9.04 -37.13 7.78
N LYS A 75 -7.86 -37.27 8.39
CA LYS A 75 -7.53 -38.40 9.27
C LYS A 75 -8.31 -38.38 10.58
N GLU A 76 -8.53 -37.20 11.16
CA GLU A 76 -9.36 -37.03 12.36
C GLU A 76 -10.82 -37.40 12.09
N LEU A 77 -11.32 -37.08 10.88
CA LEU A 77 -12.66 -37.46 10.42
C LEU A 77 -12.77 -38.94 10.03
N ALA A 78 -11.69 -39.54 9.50
CA ALA A 78 -11.65 -40.95 9.08
C ALA A 78 -11.30 -41.93 10.23
N GLY A 79 -10.75 -41.43 11.35
CA GLY A 79 -10.58 -42.21 12.57
C GLY A 79 -11.93 -42.52 13.24
N PRO A 80 -12.07 -43.63 14.00
CA PRO A 80 -13.35 -44.07 14.58
C PRO A 80 -13.84 -43.22 15.77
N GLY A 81 -13.52 -41.92 15.79
CA GLY A 81 -13.66 -41.03 16.94
C GLY A 81 -14.19 -39.66 16.54
N GLY A 82 -15.29 -39.60 15.79
CA GLY A 82 -16.10 -38.40 15.65
C GLY A 82 -16.81 -38.03 16.96
N GLN A 83 -16.07 -37.74 18.04
CA GLN A 83 -16.63 -37.07 19.20
C GLN A 83 -16.65 -35.57 18.94
N THR A 84 -17.74 -35.14 18.33
CA THR A 84 -18.22 -33.78 18.47
C THR A 84 -18.57 -33.57 19.95
N LYS A 85 -17.70 -32.89 20.69
CA LYS A 85 -18.11 -32.26 21.95
C LYS A 85 -19.06 -31.12 21.59
N GLN A 86 -20.35 -31.46 21.52
CA GLN A 86 -21.43 -30.51 21.65
C GLN A 86 -21.38 -29.97 23.08
N TRP A 87 -21.22 -28.66 23.20
CA TRP A 87 -21.57 -27.93 24.41
C TRP A 87 -23.05 -27.55 24.31
#